data_AF-A0A3M1AQJ8-F1
#
_entry.id   AF-A0A3M1AQJ8-F1
#
_cell.length_a   1.000
_cell.length_b   1.000
_cell.length_c   1.000
_cell.angle_alpha   90.00
_cell.angle_beta   90.00
_cell.angle_gamma   90.00
#
_symmetry.space_group_name_H-M   'P 1'
#
loop_
_entity.id
_entity.type
_entity.pdbx_description
1 polymer ?
#
loop_
_entity_poly.entity_id
_entity_poly.type
_entity_poly.pdbx_seq_one_letter_code
_entity_poly.pdbx_strand_id
1 'polypeptide(L)'
;MYKITRKIAWIPLFAMLAFFHPIHLSAQEGKAGHSHHKAEMHGGSVAMSKMHHFEVVFKKDQVQVYLYDLHQNAIPAKGVSGKVTLKFRKGEAKTLPLEFVAAAKGMEHHEAGEMHEHGHEKEEADHEMGMSFLRAKVDLSKVKPGQMKAVFSLSGLPNAKERAATFTETFRGFSGMNKSHHDEGKEHHH
;
A
#
# COMPACT_ATOMS: atom_id res chain seq x y z
N MET A 1 49.87 29.51 -44.55
CA MET A 1 48.66 28.63 -44.56
C MET A 1 49.15 27.24 -44.17
N TYR A 2 48.77 26.54 -43.09
CA TYR A 2 47.73 26.63 -42.07
C TYR A 2 48.34 26.09 -40.74
N LYS A 3 48.01 26.70 -39.60
CA LYS A 3 48.14 26.10 -38.26
C LYS A 3 46.92 25.21 -38.02
N ILE A 4 47.05 24.04 -37.40
CA ILE A 4 46.04 23.46 -36.49
C ILE A 4 46.74 22.56 -35.46
N THR A 5 46.58 22.97 -34.21
CA THR A 5 46.94 22.33 -32.96
C THR A 5 45.72 21.56 -32.45
N ARG A 6 45.85 20.31 -31.99
CA ARG A 6 44.88 19.71 -31.04
C ARG A 6 45.59 18.82 -30.03
N LYS A 7 45.70 19.33 -28.80
CA LYS A 7 46.04 18.54 -27.61
C LYS A 7 44.76 17.82 -27.16
N ILE A 8 44.81 16.50 -27.08
CA ILE A 8 43.73 15.67 -26.54
C ILE A 8 43.97 15.58 -25.03
N ALA A 9 43.11 16.23 -24.25
CA ALA A 9 43.08 16.10 -22.80
C ALA A 9 42.34 14.81 -22.45
N TRP A 10 43.03 13.91 -21.74
CA TRP A 10 42.46 12.68 -21.20
C TRP A 10 41.91 12.99 -19.80
N ILE A 11 40.59 12.98 -19.65
CA ILE A 11 39.92 13.11 -18.35
C ILE A 11 39.53 11.69 -17.92
N PRO A 12 40.15 11.10 -16.88
CA PRO A 12 39.67 9.83 -16.34
C PRO A 12 38.35 10.05 -15.59
N LEU A 13 37.38 9.23 -15.95
CA LEU A 13 36.07 9.04 -15.35
C LEU A 13 36.21 8.79 -13.83
N PHE A 14 35.63 9.66 -13.01
CA PHE A 14 35.36 9.36 -11.61
C PHE A 14 34.27 8.28 -11.52
N ALA A 15 34.66 7.05 -11.21
CA ALA A 15 33.74 6.01 -10.79
C ALA A 15 33.25 6.32 -9.37
N MET A 16 32.08 6.98 -9.24
CA MET A 16 31.34 7.02 -7.98
C MET A 16 30.70 5.65 -7.76
N LEU A 17 31.38 4.80 -6.98
CA LEU A 17 30.74 3.68 -6.31
C LEU A 17 29.77 4.25 -5.26
N ALA A 18 28.48 4.31 -5.61
CA ALA A 18 27.43 4.53 -4.64
C ALA A 18 27.29 3.25 -3.79
N PHE A 19 27.88 3.27 -2.59
CA PHE A 19 27.62 2.29 -1.54
C PHE A 19 26.14 2.39 -1.13
N PHE A 20 25.30 1.56 -1.74
CA PHE A 20 23.96 1.27 -1.25
C PHE A 20 24.10 0.46 0.04
N HIS A 21 24.13 1.15 1.19
CA HIS A 21 23.91 0.50 2.47
C HIS A 21 22.44 0.07 2.54
N PRO A 22 22.14 -1.23 2.74
CA PRO A 22 20.80 -1.65 3.10
C PRO A 22 20.52 -1.12 4.51
N ILE A 23 19.72 -0.06 4.61
CA ILE A 23 19.06 0.30 5.85
C ILE A 23 18.15 -0.89 6.18
N HIS A 24 18.58 -1.75 7.10
CA HIS A 24 17.73 -2.74 7.75
C HIS A 24 16.73 -1.97 8.62
N LEU A 25 15.66 -1.51 7.99
CA LEU A 25 14.51 -1.00 8.72
C LEU A 25 13.77 -2.22 9.27
N SER A 26 13.95 -2.48 10.56
CA SER A 26 13.13 -3.42 11.31
C SER A 26 11.66 -3.04 11.10
N ALA A 27 10.91 -3.92 10.44
CA ALA A 27 9.46 -3.91 10.52
C ALA A 27 9.11 -4.24 11.97
N GLN A 28 8.79 -3.21 12.76
CA GLN A 28 8.38 -3.37 14.14
C GLN A 28 6.92 -3.86 14.12
N GLU A 29 6.72 -5.17 14.11
CA GLU A 29 5.43 -5.77 14.49
C GLU A 29 5.23 -5.51 15.99
N GLY A 30 4.67 -4.33 16.30
CA GLY A 30 4.33 -3.94 17.66
C GLY A 30 3.19 -4.80 18.20
N LYS A 31 3.52 -5.78 19.04
CA LYS A 31 2.53 -6.41 19.94
C LYS A 31 2.10 -5.39 21.01
N ALA A 32 1.02 -4.66 20.73
CA ALA A 32 0.24 -3.95 21.75
C ALA A 32 -1.25 -4.13 21.39
N GLY A 33 -2.04 -4.67 22.32
CA GLY A 33 -3.42 -5.10 22.12
C GLY A 33 -4.43 -3.97 21.89
N HIS A 34 -4.30 -3.25 20.78
CA HIS A 34 -5.30 -2.32 20.28
C HIS A 34 -5.96 -2.92 19.05
N SER A 35 -7.30 -3.02 19.06
CA SER A 35 -8.06 -3.53 17.92
C SER A 35 -7.84 -2.65 16.68
N HIS A 36 -7.44 -3.23 15.55
CA HIS A 36 -7.27 -2.53 14.26
C HIS A 36 -8.57 -2.41 13.45
N HIS A 37 -9.71 -2.66 14.09
CA HIS A 37 -11.00 -2.82 13.41
C HIS A 37 -11.42 -1.61 12.55
N LYS A 38 -10.97 -0.38 12.86
CA LYS A 38 -11.31 0.79 12.04
C LYS A 38 -10.37 0.99 10.84
N ALA A 39 -9.21 0.34 10.83
CA ALA A 39 -8.19 0.44 9.80
C ALA A 39 -8.16 -0.75 8.83
N GLU A 40 -9.03 -1.75 8.99
CA GLU A 40 -9.13 -2.95 8.11
C GLU A 40 -10.44 -2.97 7.29
N MET A 41 -10.99 -1.78 7.01
CA MET A 41 -12.33 -1.64 6.44
C MET A 41 -12.42 -2.11 4.99
N HIS A 42 -11.30 -2.21 4.28
CA HIS A 42 -11.22 -2.59 2.87
C HIS A 42 -10.72 -4.03 2.69
N GLY A 43 -10.62 -4.80 3.78
CA GLY A 43 -10.15 -6.19 3.81
C GLY A 43 -8.65 -6.34 3.49
N GLY A 44 -7.89 -5.26 3.69
CA GLY A 44 -6.44 -5.26 3.58
C GLY A 44 -5.73 -5.77 4.83
N SER A 45 -4.41 -5.67 4.83
CA SER A 45 -3.58 -5.83 6.04
C SER A 45 -3.13 -4.47 6.55
N VAL A 46 -3.05 -4.31 7.88
CA VAL A 46 -2.61 -3.05 8.49
C VAL A 46 -1.14 -3.12 8.91
N ALA A 47 -0.37 -2.14 8.44
CA ALA A 47 0.96 -1.84 8.92
C ALA A 47 0.93 -0.61 9.83
N MET A 48 1.84 -0.53 10.80
CA MET A 48 1.96 0.62 11.70
C MET A 48 3.33 1.29 11.58
N SER A 49 3.34 2.61 11.69
CA SER A 49 4.55 3.39 11.98
C SER A 49 4.39 4.13 13.30
N LYS A 50 5.24 5.13 13.57
CA LYS A 50 5.23 5.85 14.84
C LYS A 50 3.94 6.64 15.06
N MET A 51 3.38 7.23 14.00
CA MET A 51 2.26 8.17 14.05
C MET A 51 1.08 7.81 13.13
N HIS A 52 1.15 6.68 12.43
CA HIS A 52 0.18 6.34 11.39
C HIS A 52 -0.10 4.84 11.34
N HIS A 53 -1.30 4.49 10.84
CA HIS A 53 -1.62 3.16 10.35
C HIS A 53 -1.80 3.21 8.83
N PHE A 54 -1.41 2.13 8.16
CA PHE A 54 -1.52 1.98 6.71
C PHE A 54 -2.27 0.70 6.41
N GLU A 55 -3.44 0.78 5.80
CA GLU A 55 -4.11 -0.41 5.26
C GLU A 55 -3.61 -0.65 3.85
N VAL A 56 -3.08 -1.84 3.61
CA VAL A 56 -2.62 -2.29 2.30
C VAL A 56 -3.61 -3.28 1.72
N VAL A 57 -4.20 -2.92 0.59
CA VAL A 57 -5.14 -3.78 -0.14
C VAL A 57 -4.46 -4.26 -1.42
N PHE A 58 -4.25 -5.57 -1.52
CA PHE A 58 -3.79 -6.20 -2.76
C PHE A 58 -5.01 -6.62 -3.59
N LYS A 59 -5.13 -6.03 -4.79
CA LYS A 59 -6.10 -6.44 -5.83
C LYS A 59 -5.35 -7.17 -6.96
N LYS A 60 -6.08 -7.73 -7.93
CA LYS A 60 -5.48 -8.49 -9.05
C LYS A 60 -4.57 -7.63 -9.93
N ASP A 61 -4.88 -6.36 -10.10
CA ASP A 61 -4.24 -5.44 -11.05
C ASP A 61 -3.62 -4.19 -10.39
N GLN A 62 -3.71 -4.09 -9.07
CA GLN A 62 -3.16 -2.96 -8.32
C GLN A 62 -2.91 -3.29 -6.85
N VAL A 63 -2.08 -2.44 -6.22
CA VAL A 63 -1.95 -2.35 -4.76
C VAL A 63 -2.41 -0.96 -4.33
N GLN A 64 -3.25 -0.91 -3.30
CA GLN A 64 -3.76 0.33 -2.71
C GLN A 64 -3.22 0.49 -1.28
N VAL A 65 -2.99 1.74 -0.87
CA VAL A 65 -2.62 2.10 0.50
C VAL A 65 -3.55 3.20 0.99
N TYR A 66 -4.32 2.89 2.03
CA TYR A 66 -5.13 3.84 2.78
C TYR A 66 -4.37 4.31 4.01
N LEU A 67 -4.54 5.58 4.36
CA LEU A 67 -3.82 6.21 5.45
C LEU A 67 -4.78 6.50 6.60
N TYR A 68 -4.30 6.24 7.82
CA TYR A 68 -5.00 6.55 9.05
C TYR A 68 -4.05 7.17 10.06
N ASP A 69 -4.60 7.97 10.97
CA ASP A 69 -3.87 8.48 12.13
C ASP A 69 -3.69 7.41 13.23
N LEU A 70 -3.09 7.79 14.36
CA LEU A 70 -2.94 6.92 15.54
C LEU A 70 -4.26 6.46 16.17
N HIS A 71 -5.35 7.18 15.92
CA HIS A 71 -6.69 6.87 16.41
C HIS A 71 -7.52 6.08 15.38
N GLN A 72 -6.88 5.65 14.29
CA GLN A 72 -7.50 4.94 13.16
C GLN A 72 -8.57 5.78 12.45
N ASN A 73 -8.48 7.10 12.51
CA ASN A 73 -9.28 7.97 11.67
C ASN A 73 -8.66 8.04 10.28
N ALA A 74 -9.49 7.96 9.25
CA ALA A 74 -9.09 8.18 7.87
C ALA A 74 -8.44 9.56 7.70
N ILE A 75 -7.29 9.61 7.03
CA ILE A 75 -6.64 10.87 6.66
C ILE A 75 -6.46 10.97 5.14
N PRO A 76 -6.52 12.18 4.54
CA PRO A 76 -6.31 12.33 3.11
C PRO A 76 -4.92 11.89 2.66
N ALA A 77 -4.84 11.17 1.54
CA ALA A 77 -3.58 10.80 0.90
C ALA A 77 -2.99 11.94 0.05
N LYS A 78 -3.69 13.08 -0.06
CA LYS A 78 -3.27 14.22 -0.88
C LYS A 78 -1.98 14.81 -0.34
N GLY A 79 -1.00 14.99 -1.21
CA GLY A 79 0.33 15.51 -0.85
C GLY A 79 1.30 14.44 -0.33
N VAL A 80 0.84 13.21 -0.12
CA VAL A 80 1.70 12.06 0.14
C VAL A 80 2.24 11.53 -1.19
N SER A 81 3.53 11.21 -1.21
CA SER A 81 4.19 10.58 -2.34
C SER A 81 4.94 9.35 -1.86
N GLY A 82 5.25 8.43 -2.78
CA GLY A 82 6.00 7.25 -2.40
C GLY A 82 6.22 6.27 -3.53
N LYS A 83 6.79 5.14 -3.16
CA LYS A 83 7.03 4.00 -4.03
C LYS A 83 6.81 2.70 -3.28
N VAL A 84 6.50 1.65 -4.02
CA VAL A 84 6.48 0.27 -3.53
C VAL A 84 7.53 -0.55 -4.28
N THR A 85 8.37 -1.27 -3.55
CA THR A 85 9.29 -2.27 -4.10
C THR A 85 8.74 -3.66 -3.83
N LEU A 86 8.29 -4.33 -4.87
CA LEU A 86 7.78 -5.70 -4.85
C LEU A 86 8.95 -6.66 -5.01
N LYS A 87 9.21 -7.45 -3.97
CA LYS A 87 10.25 -8.48 -3.92
C LYS A 87 9.58 -9.84 -4.09
N PHE A 88 9.70 -10.43 -5.27
CA PHE A 88 9.20 -11.77 -5.57
C PHE A 88 10.19 -12.83 -5.12
N ARG A 89 9.69 -13.95 -4.59
CA ARG A 89 10.53 -15.05 -4.07
C ARG A 89 11.47 -15.65 -5.14
N LYS A 90 11.06 -15.64 -6.41
CA LYS A 90 11.78 -16.20 -7.56
C LYS A 90 11.90 -15.20 -8.71
N GLY A 91 12.33 -13.97 -8.43
CA GLY A 91 12.45 -12.98 -9.48
C GLY A 91 13.14 -11.70 -9.05
N GLU A 92 13.23 -10.78 -9.99
CA GLU A 92 13.74 -9.44 -9.78
C GLU A 92 12.78 -8.61 -8.92
N ALA A 93 13.33 -7.70 -8.12
CA ALA A 93 12.53 -6.74 -7.41
C ALA A 93 12.01 -5.66 -8.38
N LYS A 94 10.70 -5.39 -8.36
CA LYS A 94 10.10 -4.34 -9.18
C LYS A 94 9.73 -3.13 -8.31
N THR A 95 10.22 -1.95 -8.66
CA THR A 95 9.84 -0.70 -7.98
C THR A 95 8.83 0.07 -8.80
N LEU A 96 7.73 0.47 -8.18
CA LEU A 96 6.62 1.20 -8.81
C LEU A 96 6.33 2.48 -8.02
N PRO A 97 6.03 3.60 -8.70
CA PRO A 97 5.54 4.79 -8.02
C PRO A 97 4.14 4.55 -7.44
N LEU A 98 3.82 5.28 -6.38
CA LEU A 98 2.48 5.35 -5.82
C LEU A 98 1.79 6.62 -6.32
N GLU A 99 0.68 6.45 -7.03
CA GLU A 99 -0.17 7.52 -7.56
C GLU A 99 -1.28 7.87 -6.57
N PHE A 100 -1.51 9.16 -6.33
CA PHE A 100 -2.67 9.61 -5.58
C PHE A 100 -3.96 9.36 -6.36
N VAL A 101 -4.94 8.75 -5.71
CA VAL A 101 -6.31 8.61 -6.20
C VAL A 101 -7.23 9.34 -5.24
N ALA A 102 -7.96 10.34 -5.74
CA ALA A 102 -8.94 11.08 -4.97
C ALA A 102 -10.13 10.17 -4.61
N ALA A 103 -10.75 10.42 -3.47
CA ALA A 103 -12.04 9.81 -3.15
C ALA A 103 -13.04 10.07 -4.29
N ALA A 104 -13.78 9.04 -4.68
CA ALA A 104 -14.89 9.23 -5.60
C ALA A 104 -15.87 10.25 -4.99
N LYS A 105 -16.10 11.36 -5.69
CA LYS A 105 -17.14 12.31 -5.32
C LYS A 105 -18.49 11.66 -5.66
N GLY A 106 -19.14 11.02 -4.70
CA GLY A 106 -20.46 10.47 -4.97
C GLY A 106 -20.89 9.39 -4.01
N MET A 107 -21.04 9.72 -2.73
CA MET A 107 -22.23 9.37 -1.95
C MET A 107 -22.48 10.55 -1.03
N GLU A 108 -22.86 11.69 -1.62
CA GLU A 108 -23.77 12.56 -0.86
C GLU A 108 -24.91 11.64 -0.45
N HIS A 109 -25.14 11.53 0.86
CA HIS A 109 -26.31 10.86 1.40
C HIS A 109 -27.52 11.42 0.64
N HIS A 110 -28.02 10.67 -0.34
CA HIS A 110 -29.40 10.86 -0.77
C HIS A 110 -30.19 10.62 0.51
N GLU A 111 -30.71 11.73 1.03
CA GLU A 111 -31.56 11.76 2.20
C GLU A 111 -32.62 10.67 2.06
N ALA A 112 -32.92 10.04 3.19
CA ALA A 112 -33.93 9.01 3.33
C ALA A 112 -35.24 9.43 2.63
N GLY A 113 -35.46 8.89 1.44
CA GLY A 113 -36.65 9.16 0.64
C GLY A 113 -36.84 8.04 -0.36
N GLU A 114 -37.92 7.29 -0.17
CA GLU A 114 -38.53 6.34 -1.11
C GLU A 114 -38.01 4.90 -1.09
N MET A 115 -38.77 4.09 -0.34
CA MET A 115 -38.81 2.64 -0.40
C MET A 115 -39.31 2.19 -1.79
N HIS A 116 -38.41 1.94 -2.73
CA HIS A 116 -38.75 1.20 -3.95
C HIS A 116 -38.04 -0.15 -3.96
N GLU A 117 -38.84 -1.16 -3.65
CA GLU A 117 -38.56 -2.58 -3.81
C GLU A 117 -38.58 -2.91 -5.31
N HIS A 118 -37.41 -3.03 -5.95
CA HIS A 118 -37.27 -3.85 -7.15
C HIS A 118 -35.84 -4.36 -7.29
N GLY A 119 -35.71 -5.69 -7.27
CA GLY A 119 -34.46 -6.41 -7.39
C GLY A 119 -33.79 -6.16 -8.74
N HIS A 120 -32.66 -5.48 -8.69
CA HIS A 120 -31.65 -5.56 -9.73
C HIS A 120 -30.41 -6.18 -9.10
N GLU A 121 -29.94 -7.26 -9.72
CA GLU A 121 -28.62 -7.84 -9.51
C GLU A 121 -27.58 -6.73 -9.70
N LYS A 122 -27.13 -6.16 -8.58
CA LYS A 122 -26.02 -5.21 -8.56
C LYS A 122 -24.79 -5.96 -9.04
N GLU A 123 -24.29 -5.59 -10.21
CA GLU A 123 -22.86 -5.73 -10.50
C GLU A 123 -22.12 -5.18 -9.27
N GLU A 124 -21.29 -6.02 -8.67
CA GLU A 124 -20.42 -5.71 -7.53
C GLU A 124 -19.39 -4.64 -7.97
N ALA A 125 -19.85 -3.41 -8.18
CA ALA A 125 -18.98 -2.26 -8.11
C ALA A 125 -18.55 -2.20 -6.64
N ASP A 126 -17.34 -2.70 -6.37
CA ASP A 126 -16.58 -2.46 -5.15
C ASP A 126 -16.91 -1.04 -4.66
N HIS A 127 -17.76 -0.91 -3.65
CA HIS A 127 -18.05 0.36 -3.00
C HIS A 127 -16.75 0.78 -2.30
N GLU A 128 -15.81 1.36 -3.05
CA GLU A 128 -14.64 2.05 -2.50
C GLU A 128 -15.21 3.15 -1.62
N MET A 129 -15.22 2.89 -0.31
CA MET A 129 -15.61 3.87 0.70
C MET A 129 -14.85 5.14 0.38
N GLY A 130 -15.55 6.29 0.31
CA GLY A 130 -15.10 7.56 -0.28
C GLY A 130 -13.86 8.20 0.36
N MET A 131 -12.77 7.46 0.41
CA MET A 131 -11.47 7.79 0.95
C MET A 131 -10.49 7.90 -0.20
N SER A 132 -9.62 8.90 -0.13
CA SER A 132 -8.48 8.96 -1.04
C SER A 132 -7.42 7.93 -0.64
N PHE A 133 -6.72 7.37 -1.60
CA PHE A 133 -5.67 6.38 -1.37
C PHE A 133 -4.48 6.59 -2.31
N LEU A 134 -3.41 5.84 -2.07
CA LEU A 134 -2.27 5.72 -2.97
C LEU A 134 -2.36 4.40 -3.74
N ARG A 135 -2.03 4.40 -5.03
CA ARG A 135 -2.13 3.22 -5.91
C ARG A 135 -0.82 2.95 -6.65
N ALA A 136 -0.42 1.68 -6.70
CA ALA A 136 0.54 1.19 -7.71
C ALA A 136 -0.16 0.20 -8.64
N LYS A 137 -0.07 0.42 -9.97
CA LYS A 137 -0.62 -0.52 -10.97
C LYS A 137 0.34 -1.71 -11.15
N VAL A 138 -0.15 -2.93 -10.94
CA VAL A 138 0.63 -4.15 -11.07
C VAL A 138 -0.27 -5.38 -11.21
N ASP A 139 0.02 -6.23 -12.20
CA ASP A 139 -0.64 -7.54 -12.31
C ASP A 139 -0.08 -8.53 -11.27
N LEU A 140 -0.94 -8.88 -10.31
CA LEU A 140 -0.70 -9.85 -9.25
C LEU A 140 -1.46 -11.17 -9.47
N SER A 141 -2.18 -11.32 -10.60
CA SER A 141 -3.04 -12.48 -10.87
C SER A 141 -2.32 -13.84 -10.81
N LYS A 142 -1.01 -13.86 -11.04
CA LYS A 142 -0.17 -15.06 -11.04
C LYS A 142 0.64 -15.24 -9.75
N VAL A 143 0.58 -14.28 -8.83
CA VAL A 143 1.33 -14.31 -7.59
C VAL A 143 0.57 -15.17 -6.58
N LYS A 144 1.22 -16.16 -5.97
CA LYS A 144 0.60 -16.93 -4.88
C LYS A 144 0.85 -16.27 -3.53
N PRO A 145 -0.04 -16.44 -2.54
CA PRO A 145 0.20 -16.02 -1.16
C PRO A 145 1.58 -16.46 -0.66
N GLY A 146 2.28 -15.56 0.04
CA GLY A 146 3.62 -15.75 0.58
C GLY A 146 4.77 -15.65 -0.44
N GLN A 147 4.49 -15.48 -1.73
CA GLN A 147 5.54 -15.40 -2.77
C GLN A 147 6.03 -13.97 -3.07
N MET A 148 5.45 -12.96 -2.44
CA MET A 148 5.82 -11.56 -2.64
C MET A 148 5.82 -10.81 -1.30
N LYS A 149 6.86 -9.99 -1.10
CA LYS A 149 6.89 -8.94 -0.08
C LYS A 149 6.86 -7.57 -0.76
N ALA A 150 6.04 -6.66 -0.26
CA ALA A 150 5.95 -5.29 -0.73
C ALA A 150 6.59 -4.36 0.31
N VAL A 151 7.64 -3.65 -0.07
CA VAL A 151 8.30 -2.65 0.79
C VAL A 151 7.85 -1.27 0.34
N PHE A 152 7.14 -0.55 1.20
CA PHE A 152 6.61 0.77 0.92
C PHE A 152 7.54 1.83 1.49
N SER A 153 7.74 2.93 0.76
CA SER A 153 8.45 4.10 1.23
C SER A 153 7.64 5.33 0.89
N LEU A 154 7.13 6.00 1.93
CA LEU A 154 6.23 7.15 1.84
C LEU A 154 6.91 8.41 2.38
N SER A 155 6.57 9.56 1.81
CA SER A 155 6.97 10.89 2.27
C SER A 155 5.82 11.88 2.14
N GLY A 156 5.89 12.99 2.85
CA GLY A 156 4.82 14.00 2.87
C GLY A 156 3.65 13.63 3.78
N LEU A 157 3.86 12.73 4.76
CA LEU A 157 2.82 12.34 5.71
C LEU A 157 2.29 13.55 6.51
N PRO A 158 0.99 13.62 6.82
CA PRO A 158 0.34 14.80 7.38
C PRO A 158 0.57 14.99 8.90
N ASN A 159 1.59 14.36 9.48
CA ASN A 159 1.99 14.56 10.87
C ASN A 159 3.40 15.18 10.98
N ALA A 160 3.55 16.27 11.74
CA ALA A 160 4.84 16.93 11.90
C ALA A 160 5.90 16.05 12.61
N LYS A 161 5.46 15.11 13.45
CA LYS A 161 6.34 14.19 14.20
C LYS A 161 6.82 12.99 13.36
N GLU A 162 6.21 12.76 12.20
CA GLU A 162 6.58 11.70 11.27
C GLU A 162 6.16 12.09 9.84
N ARG A 163 7.10 12.60 9.05
CA ARG A 163 6.87 13.05 7.67
C ARG A 163 7.15 11.98 6.61
N ALA A 164 7.75 10.87 7.02
CA ALA A 164 8.08 9.75 6.16
C ALA A 164 7.97 8.44 6.95
N ALA A 165 7.59 7.37 6.25
CA ALA A 165 7.50 6.03 6.82
C ALA A 165 7.97 5.00 5.80
N THR A 166 8.46 3.86 6.29
CA THR A 166 8.76 2.70 5.46
C THR A 166 8.34 1.46 6.22
N PHE A 167 7.61 0.58 5.55
CA PHE A 167 7.01 -0.60 6.14
C PHE A 167 6.96 -1.72 5.10
N THR A 168 6.74 -2.96 5.54
CA THR A 168 6.75 -4.13 4.67
C THR A 168 5.50 -4.96 4.89
N GLU A 169 4.82 -5.30 3.80
CA GLU A 169 3.70 -6.24 3.82
C GLU A 169 4.02 -7.50 3.03
N THR A 170 3.46 -8.63 3.46
CA THR A 170 3.53 -9.89 2.70
C THR A 170 2.21 -10.09 1.98
N PHE A 171 2.26 -10.44 0.69
CA PHE A 171 1.05 -10.76 -0.06
C PHE A 171 0.41 -12.05 0.49
N ARG A 172 -0.78 -11.96 1.06
CA ARG A 172 -1.52 -13.11 1.65
C ARG A 172 -2.69 -13.60 0.79
N GLY A 173 -2.88 -13.01 -0.40
CA GLY A 173 -4.04 -13.22 -1.25
C GLY A 173 -4.73 -11.90 -1.56
N PHE A 174 -5.82 -11.96 -2.33
CA PHE A 174 -6.65 -10.79 -2.60
C PHE A 174 -7.62 -10.55 -1.43
N SER A 175 -7.92 -9.27 -1.16
CA SER A 175 -8.95 -8.89 -0.20
C SER A 175 -10.27 -9.63 -0.51
N GLY A 176 -10.96 -10.09 0.53
CA GLY A 176 -12.24 -10.80 0.44
C GLY A 176 -12.16 -12.32 0.21
N MET A 177 -11.01 -12.89 -0.17
CA MET A 177 -10.93 -14.33 -0.52
C MET A 177 -10.58 -15.28 0.63
N ASN A 178 -10.16 -14.79 1.80
CA ASN A 178 -9.75 -15.62 2.95
C ASN A 178 -10.68 -15.53 4.17
N LYS A 179 -12.01 -15.49 3.96
CA LYS A 179 -12.97 -15.77 5.04
C LYS A 179 -13.42 -17.24 4.99
N SER A 180 -12.47 -18.18 4.99
CA SER A 180 -12.80 -19.49 5.55
C SER A 180 -12.93 -19.27 7.05
N HIS A 181 -14.18 -19.13 7.50
CA HIS A 181 -14.58 -19.27 8.89
C HIS A 181 -13.69 -20.32 9.59
N HIS A 182 -12.97 -19.88 10.61
CA HIS A 182 -12.45 -20.80 11.60
C HIS A 182 -13.68 -21.31 12.35
N ASP A 183 -14.17 -22.47 11.90
CA ASP A 183 -15.16 -23.27 12.59
C ASP A 183 -14.53 -23.69 13.93
N GLU A 184 -14.80 -22.92 14.98
CA GLU A 184 -14.53 -23.34 16.35
C GLU A 184 -15.52 -24.46 16.69
N GLY A 185 -15.19 -25.67 16.25
CA GLY A 185 -15.73 -26.91 16.79
C GLY A 185 -15.35 -27.02 18.27
N LYS A 186 -16.16 -26.42 19.14
CA LYS A 186 -16.20 -26.76 20.56
C LYS A 186 -16.83 -28.14 20.70
N GLU A 187 -16.00 -29.18 20.67
CA GLU A 187 -16.36 -30.47 21.24
C GLU A 187 -16.37 -30.33 22.77
N HIS A 188 -17.57 -30.14 23.33
CA HIS A 188 -17.83 -30.40 24.74
C HIS A 188 -17.85 -31.93 24.93
N HIS A 189 -16.80 -32.47 25.53
CA HIS A 189 -16.85 -33.81 26.11
C HIS A 189 -17.57 -33.77 27.47
N HIS A 190 -18.50 -34.73 27.60
CA HIS A 190 -19.34 -35.03 28.75
C HIS A 190 -18.56 -35.39 30.02
#